data_AF-A0A1I7KQ67-F1
#
_entry.id   AF-A0A1I7KQ67-F1
#
_cell.length_a   1.000
_cell.length_b   1.000
_cell.length_c   1.000
_cell.angle_alpha   90.00
_cell.angle_beta   90.00
_cell.angle_gamma   90.00
#
_symmetry.space_group_name_H-M   'P 1'
#
loop_
_entity.id
_entity.type
_entity.pdbx_description
1 polymer ?
#
loop_
_entity_poly.entity_id
_entity_poly.type
_entity_poly.pdbx_seq_one_letter_code
_entity_poly.pdbx_strand_id
1 'polypeptide(L)'
;LGLPMGVDVCYTNHADADGEDMDALLTLLCAAGVNFVITVPGADDVMLNYQSLSHHDAVFARETLGRPPAPEFEAWLRDVRITDAQGRLTSATGELPPALAAASRLLPGRAA
;
A
#
# COMPACT_ATOMS: atom_id res chain seq x y z
N LEU A 1 -16.22 -21.10 -1.99
CA LEU A 1 -14.84 -21.55 -1.75
C LEU A 1 -14.37 -21.28 -0.32
N GLY A 2 -14.80 -20.18 0.34
CA GLY A 2 -14.50 -19.93 1.76
C GLY A 2 -13.03 -19.60 2.05
N LEU A 3 -12.29 -19.18 1.02
CA LEU A 3 -10.88 -18.85 1.09
C LEU A 3 -10.69 -17.34 1.32
N PRO A 4 -9.59 -16.91 1.95
CA PRO A 4 -9.21 -15.50 1.98
C PRO A 4 -8.80 -15.05 0.58
N MET A 5 -9.68 -14.31 -0.10
CA MET A 5 -9.47 -13.89 -1.48
C MET A 5 -8.94 -12.46 -1.53
N GLY A 6 -7.85 -12.29 -2.27
CA GLY A 6 -7.32 -10.98 -2.66
C GLY A 6 -7.42 -10.76 -4.15
N VAL A 7 -7.14 -9.52 -4.56
CA VAL A 7 -7.15 -9.10 -5.97
C VAL A 7 -5.97 -8.16 -6.20
N ASP A 8 -5.21 -8.42 -7.26
CA ASP A 8 -4.31 -7.41 -7.82
C ASP A 8 -5.14 -6.48 -8.71
N VAL A 9 -5.23 -5.21 -8.32
CA VAL A 9 -5.99 -4.20 -9.06
C VAL A 9 -5.01 -3.54 -9.99
N CYS A 10 -5.13 -3.83 -11.28
CA CYS A 10 -4.13 -3.45 -12.25
C CYS A 10 -4.68 -3.32 -13.67
N TYR A 11 -3.98 -2.57 -14.50
CA TYR A 11 -4.24 -2.50 -15.93
C TYR A 11 -2.94 -2.45 -16.73
N THR A 12 -3.07 -2.59 -18.05
CA THR A 12 -1.97 -2.41 -18.99
C THR A 12 -2.33 -1.30 -19.96
N ASN A 13 -1.34 -0.58 -20.47
CA ASN A 13 -1.54 0.58 -21.36
C ASN A 13 -2.28 0.31 -22.68
N HIS A 14 -2.53 -0.96 -23.03
CA HIS A 14 -3.28 -1.34 -24.23
C HIS A 14 -4.74 -1.73 -23.92
N ALA A 15 -5.10 -1.83 -22.65
CA ALA A 15 -6.49 -1.94 -22.23
C ALA A 15 -7.14 -0.55 -22.21
N ASP A 16 -8.44 -0.50 -22.47
CA ASP A 16 -9.25 0.70 -22.26
C ASP A 16 -9.56 0.82 -20.76
N ALA A 17 -8.53 1.19 -20.01
CA ALA A 17 -8.58 1.37 -18.56
C ALA A 17 -7.51 2.36 -18.12
N ASP A 18 -7.77 3.06 -17.02
CA ASP A 18 -6.83 4.00 -16.41
C ASP A 18 -6.85 3.93 -14.88
N GLY A 19 -6.21 4.90 -14.23
CA GLY A 19 -6.13 4.96 -12.76
C GLY A 19 -7.48 5.15 -12.07
N GLU A 20 -8.45 5.81 -12.71
CA GLU A 20 -9.78 6.01 -12.13
C GLU A 20 -10.53 4.67 -12.03
N ASP A 21 -10.35 3.79 -13.03
CA ASP A 21 -10.91 2.43 -13.00
C ASP A 21 -10.32 1.62 -11.84
N MET A 22 -9.02 1.78 -11.59
CA MET A 22 -8.33 1.14 -10.46
C MET A 22 -8.87 1.64 -9.11
N ASP A 23 -9.04 2.95 -8.95
CA ASP A 23 -9.55 3.56 -7.71
C ASP A 23 -10.99 3.15 -7.42
N ALA A 24 -11.84 3.12 -8.46
CA ALA A 24 -13.20 2.63 -8.37
C ALA A 24 -13.23 1.15 -7.95
N LEU A 25 -12.42 0.31 -8.60
CA LEU A 25 -12.36 -1.12 -8.30
C LEU A 25 -11.82 -1.39 -6.90
N LEU A 26 -10.73 -0.73 -6.49
CA LEU A 26 -10.18 -0.82 -5.13
C LEU A 26 -11.24 -0.47 -4.08
N THR A 27 -11.92 0.66 -4.26
CA THR A 27 -12.94 1.14 -3.33
C THR A 27 -14.08 0.13 -3.19
N LEU A 28 -14.58 -0.40 -4.31
CA LEU A 28 -15.64 -1.42 -4.32
C LEU A 28 -15.19 -2.73 -3.65
N LEU A 29 -13.98 -3.20 -3.93
CA LEU A 29 -13.42 -4.41 -3.33
C LEU A 29 -13.22 -4.27 -1.82
N CYS A 30 -12.69 -3.14 -1.36
CA CYS A 30 -12.55 -2.86 0.06
C CYS A 30 -13.90 -2.74 0.76
N ALA A 31 -14.91 -2.10 0.15
CA ALA A 31 -16.27 -2.08 0.68
C ALA A 31 -16.87 -3.50 0.77
N ALA A 32 -16.61 -4.35 -0.23
CA ALA A 32 -17.05 -5.74 -0.28
C ALA A 32 -16.29 -6.68 0.68
N GLY A 33 -15.18 -6.24 1.26
CA GLY A 33 -14.43 -7.03 2.23
C GLY A 33 -13.30 -7.88 1.68
N VAL A 34 -12.67 -7.45 0.57
CA VAL A 34 -11.44 -8.08 0.06
C VAL A 34 -10.39 -8.23 1.18
N ASN A 35 -9.71 -9.38 1.22
CA ASN A 35 -8.75 -9.67 2.29
C ASN A 35 -7.44 -8.92 2.10
N PHE A 36 -6.94 -8.83 0.86
CA PHE A 36 -5.71 -8.13 0.54
C PHE A 36 -5.71 -7.65 -0.92
N VAL A 37 -4.90 -6.63 -1.17
CA VAL A 37 -4.56 -6.13 -2.51
C VAL A 37 -3.05 -6.03 -2.64
N ILE A 38 -2.56 -5.92 -3.86
CA ILE A 38 -1.13 -5.79 -4.17
C ILE A 38 -0.83 -4.31 -4.40
N THR A 39 0.32 -3.84 -3.92
CA THR A 39 0.82 -2.49 -4.17
C THR A 39 2.27 -2.53 -4.62
N VAL A 40 2.65 -1.63 -5.51
CA VAL A 40 4.01 -1.42 -6.00
C VAL A 40 4.46 0.04 -5.74
N PRO A 41 5.77 0.32 -5.66
CA PRO A 41 6.26 1.69 -5.52
C PRO A 41 5.79 2.57 -6.68
N GLY A 42 4.98 3.59 -6.38
CA GLY A 42 4.54 4.56 -7.38
C GLY A 42 3.56 4.03 -8.43
N ALA A 43 2.87 2.91 -8.16
CA ALA A 43 1.90 2.27 -9.06
C ALA A 43 2.49 1.70 -10.38
N ASP A 44 3.77 1.88 -10.66
CA ASP A 44 4.43 1.44 -11.89
C ASP A 44 5.32 0.21 -11.64
N ASP A 45 4.91 -0.94 -12.18
CA ASP A 45 5.77 -2.12 -12.24
C ASP A 45 6.51 -2.14 -13.58
N VAL A 46 7.68 -1.49 -13.57
CA VAL A 46 8.56 -1.36 -14.74
C VAL A 46 9.06 -2.70 -15.28
N MET A 47 9.04 -3.77 -14.47
CA MET A 47 9.52 -5.08 -14.88
C MET A 47 8.42 -5.84 -15.64
N LEU A 48 7.18 -5.77 -15.15
CA LEU A 48 6.03 -6.45 -15.73
C LEU A 48 5.27 -5.58 -16.75
N ASN A 49 5.62 -4.30 -16.85
CA ASN A 49 5.10 -3.33 -17.82
C ASN A 49 3.56 -3.17 -17.73
N TYR A 50 3.09 -2.99 -16.49
CA TYR A 50 1.69 -2.76 -16.14
C TYR A 50 1.62 -1.84 -14.92
N GLN A 51 0.44 -1.29 -14.68
CA GLN A 51 0.17 -0.41 -13.56
C GLN A 51 -0.62 -1.18 -12.51
N SER A 52 -0.12 -1.18 -11.28
CA SER A 52 -0.78 -1.75 -10.09
C SER A 52 -1.04 -0.63 -9.08
N LEU A 53 -1.59 -0.92 -7.91
CA LEU A 53 -1.83 0.10 -6.89
C LEU A 53 -0.51 0.63 -6.31
N SER A 54 -0.52 1.87 -5.86
CA SER A 54 0.56 2.47 -5.07
C SER A 54 0.45 2.11 -3.59
N HIS A 55 1.54 2.27 -2.83
CA HIS A 55 1.48 2.18 -1.36
C HIS A 55 0.53 3.21 -0.74
N HIS A 56 0.31 4.35 -1.40
CA HIS A 56 -0.60 5.39 -0.91
C HIS A 56 -2.06 4.95 -1.03
N ASP A 57 -2.39 4.15 -2.05
CA ASP A 57 -3.76 3.71 -2.30
C ASP A 57 -4.23 2.78 -1.18
N ALA A 58 -3.34 1.92 -0.68
CA ALA A 58 -3.60 1.11 0.51
C ALA A 58 -3.83 1.97 1.76
N VAL A 59 -3.09 3.07 1.93
CA VAL A 59 -3.32 4.01 3.05
C VAL A 59 -4.65 4.71 2.89
N PHE A 60 -4.95 5.23 1.69
CA PHE A 60 -6.22 5.86 1.34
C PHE A 60 -7.41 4.93 1.65
N ALA A 61 -7.37 3.68 1.19
CA ALA A 61 -8.45 2.73 1.40
C ALA A 61 -8.66 2.42 2.90
N ARG A 62 -7.57 2.28 3.66
CA ARG A 62 -7.62 2.03 5.11
C ARG A 62 -8.21 3.22 5.87
N GLU A 63 -7.73 4.44 5.60
CA GLU A 63 -8.22 5.65 6.27
C GLU A 63 -9.68 5.96 5.90
N THR A 64 -10.04 5.78 4.63
CA THR A 64 -11.39 6.10 4.12
C THR A 64 -12.45 5.14 4.64
N LEU A 65 -12.14 3.84 4.69
CA LEU A 65 -13.10 2.80 5.07
C LEU A 65 -12.92 2.28 6.50
N GLY A 66 -11.99 2.85 7.27
CA GLY A 66 -11.71 2.45 8.65
C GLY A 66 -11.23 1.00 8.77
N ARG A 67 -10.44 0.52 7.80
CA ARG A 67 -9.92 -0.86 7.78
C ARG A 67 -8.47 -0.88 8.27
N PRO A 68 -8.16 -1.44 9.45
CA PRO A 68 -6.79 -1.52 9.90
C PRO A 68 -6.00 -2.59 9.13
N PRO A 69 -4.65 -2.54 9.17
CA PRO A 69 -3.82 -3.67 8.77
C PRO A 69 -4.04 -4.90 9.66
N ALA A 70 -3.35 -6.01 9.38
CA ALA A 70 -3.33 -7.16 10.29
C ALA A 70 -2.84 -6.74 11.70
N PRO A 71 -3.41 -7.27 12.80
CA PRO A 71 -3.14 -6.77 14.16
C PRO A 71 -1.66 -6.75 14.55
N GLU A 72 -0.91 -7.79 14.17
CA GLU A 72 0.53 -7.91 14.44
C GLU A 72 1.32 -6.83 13.68
N PHE A 73 0.91 -6.55 12.45
CA PHE A 73 1.54 -5.51 11.64
C PHE A 73 1.17 -4.11 12.13
N GLU A 74 -0.08 -3.88 12.53
CA GLU A 74 -0.51 -2.61 13.12
C GLU A 74 0.26 -2.30 14.42
N ALA A 75 0.45 -3.30 15.29
CA ALA A 75 1.27 -3.16 16.49
C ALA A 75 2.71 -2.78 16.14
N TRP A 76 3.32 -3.49 15.19
CA TRP A 76 4.68 -3.20 14.75
C TRP A 76 4.82 -1.79 14.14
N LEU A 77 3.87 -1.37 13.30
CA LEU A 77 3.86 -0.03 12.68
C LEU A 77 3.86 1.09 13.72
N ARG A 78 3.14 0.91 14.83
CA ARG A 78 3.14 1.83 15.97
C ARG A 78 4.49 1.82 16.69
N ASP A 79 5.06 0.65 16.95
CA ASP A 79 6.34 0.52 17.65
C ASP A 79 7.50 1.18 16.90
N VAL A 80 7.53 1.05 15.57
CA VAL A 80 8.53 1.69 14.71
C VAL A 80 8.19 3.14 14.33
N ARG A 81 7.06 3.67 14.83
CA ARG A 81 6.58 5.04 14.65
C ARG A 81 6.27 5.42 13.21
N ILE A 82 5.84 4.46 12.38
CA ILE A 82 5.26 4.75 11.06
C ILE A 82 3.82 5.26 11.22
N THR A 83 3.05 4.68 12.14
CA THR A 83 1.69 5.11 12.46
C THR A 83 1.55 5.57 13.91
N ASP A 84 0.60 6.48 14.16
CA ASP A 84 0.23 6.92 15.50
C ASP A 84 -0.71 5.91 16.20
N ALA A 85 -1.16 6.27 17.41
CA ALA A 85 -2.09 5.44 18.19
C ALA A 85 -3.48 5.29 17.54
N GLN A 86 -3.82 6.17 16.60
CA GLN A 86 -5.07 6.16 15.83
C GLN A 86 -4.89 5.42 14.49
N GLY A 87 -3.71 4.86 14.21
CA GLY A 87 -3.41 4.13 12.97
C GLY A 87 -3.12 5.02 11.77
N ARG A 88 -2.98 6.34 11.96
CA ARG A 88 -2.66 7.30 10.89
C ARG A 88 -1.15 7.41 10.71
N LEU A 89 -0.69 7.71 9.49
CA LEU A 89 0.73 7.95 9.24
C LEU A 89 1.25 9.14 10.07
N THR A 90 2.41 8.96 10.70
CA THR A 90 3.05 9.98 11.56
C THR A 90 3.72 11.10 10.77
N SER A 91 4.06 10.86 9.50
CA SER A 91 4.65 11.84 8.59
C SER A 91 4.08 11.71 7.18
N ALA A 92 3.78 12.86 6.57
CA ALA A 92 3.40 12.96 5.16
C ALA A 92 4.59 13.26 4.23
N THR A 93 5.82 13.38 4.77
CA THR A 93 7.00 13.82 4.00
C THR A 93 7.81 12.69 3.38
N GLY A 94 7.46 11.42 3.66
CA GLY A 94 8.23 10.26 3.21
C GLY A 94 9.54 10.04 3.99
N GLU A 95 9.77 10.81 5.06
CA GLU A 95 10.91 10.60 5.94
C GLU A 95 10.74 9.30 6.75
N LEU A 96 11.75 8.43 6.68
CA LEU A 96 11.76 7.22 7.48
C LEU A 96 11.99 7.57 8.96
N PRO A 97 11.24 6.94 9.89
CA PRO A 97 11.56 7.01 11.31
C PRO A 97 13.03 6.65 11.56
N PRO A 98 13.71 7.26 12.56
CA PRO A 98 15.14 7.06 12.78
C PRO A 98 15.59 5.59 12.86
N ALA A 99 14.75 4.73 13.43
CA ALA A 99 14.98 3.29 13.51
C ALA A 99 15.12 2.62 12.12
N LEU A 100 14.28 3.02 11.17
CA LEU A 100 14.29 2.53 9.79
C LEU A 100 15.32 3.23 8.91
N ALA A 101 15.56 4.53 9.15
CA ALA A 101 16.59 5.28 8.45
C ALA A 101 17.98 4.64 8.63
N ALA A 102 18.31 4.20 9.85
CA ALA A 102 19.56 3.48 10.12
C ALA A 102 19.63 2.11 9.41
N ALA A 103 18.54 1.33 9.42
CA ALA A 103 18.46 0.03 8.75
C ALA A 103 18.57 0.15 7.22
N SER A 104 18.01 1.20 6.62
CA SER A 104 18.05 1.43 5.17
C SER A 104 19.46 1.63 4.61
N ARG A 105 20.44 1.98 5.46
CA ARG A 105 21.85 2.12 5.07
C ARG A 105 22.54 0.79 4.78
N LEU A 106 21.92 -0.32 5.16
CA LEU A 106 22.42 -1.68 4.94
C LEU A 106 22.00 -2.26 3.59
N LEU A 107 21.14 -1.57 2.83
CA LEU A 107 20.80 -1.95 1.46
C LEU A 107 21.85 -1.38 0.50
N PRO A 108 22.70 -2.22 -0.13
CA PRO A 108 23.68 -1.74 -1.10
C PRO A 108 22.94 -1.14 -2.30
N GLY A 109 23.17 0.14 -2.57
CA GLY A 109 22.52 0.86 -3.69
C GLY A 109 22.22 2.33 -3.41
N ARG A 110 22.23 2.77 -2.15
CA ARG A 110 22.13 4.20 -1.79
C ARG A 110 23.51 4.89 -1.86
N ALA A 111 24.09 4.92 -3.06
CA ALA A 111 25.14 5.87 -3.39
C ALA A 111 24.52 7.02 -4.18
N ALA A 112 24.71 8.24 -3.65
CA ALA A 112 24.23 9.55 -4.12
C ALA A 112 22.77 9.90 -3.77
#